data_AF-A0A1K2HWD0-F1
#
_entry.id   AF-A0A1K2HWD0-F1
#
_cell.length_a   1.000
_cell.length_b   1.000
_cell.length_c   1.000
_cell.angle_alpha   90.00
_cell.angle_beta   90.00
_cell.angle_gamma   90.00
#
_symmetry.space_group_name_H-M   'P 1'
#
loop_
_entity.id
_entity.type
_entity.pdbx_description
1 polymer ?
#
loop_
_entity_poly.entity_id
_entity_poly.type
_entity_poly.pdbx_seq_one_letter_code
_entity_poly.pdbx_strand_id
1 'polypeptide(L)'
;MRLRRLAADQRGASAVEFALVAVPLLMLIFGTIEYGRLMWTRQALQESAIAGARCVALRSLSCTLDGDFDLASARAFIRQTAQGWLVALDDTDITVSDNVTCGGVDGFVNVRIAHEFLTPVPAALVGLAEGTALSSSACFPNQSAPAGGA
;
A
#
# COMPACT_ATOMS: atom_id res chain seq x y z
N MET A 1 16.57 8.97 -54.53
CA MET A 1 17.97 8.58 -54.21
C MET A 1 18.28 8.49 -52.71
N ARG A 2 17.67 9.27 -51.80
CA ARG A 2 17.98 9.22 -50.35
C ARG A 2 17.60 7.92 -49.63
N LEU A 3 16.47 7.30 -49.98
CA LEU A 3 15.99 6.04 -49.37
C LEU A 3 16.90 4.82 -49.64
N ARG A 4 17.54 4.76 -50.82
CA ARG A 4 18.52 3.70 -51.16
C ARG A 4 19.80 3.78 -50.34
N ARG A 5 20.20 4.98 -49.89
CA ARG A 5 21.37 5.16 -49.02
C ARG A 5 21.06 4.76 -47.57
N LEU A 6 19.86 5.05 -47.06
CA LEU A 6 19.43 4.54 -45.75
C LEU A 6 19.37 3.01 -45.72
N ALA A 7 18.84 2.39 -46.77
CA ALA A 7 18.73 0.93 -46.85
C ALA A 7 20.09 0.20 -46.99
N ALA A 8 21.14 0.90 -47.43
CA ALA A 8 22.49 0.35 -47.56
C ALA A 8 23.39 0.66 -46.35
N ASP A 9 22.90 1.44 -45.38
CA ASP A 9 23.69 1.86 -44.22
C ASP A 9 23.60 0.83 -43.10
N GLN A 10 24.68 0.05 -42.92
CA GLN A 10 24.76 -1.00 -41.90
C GLN A 10 25.05 -0.47 -40.49
N ARG A 11 25.34 0.82 -40.34
CA ARG A 11 25.61 1.44 -39.03
C ARG A 11 24.41 1.39 -38.08
N GLY A 12 23.19 1.23 -38.62
CA GLY A 12 21.98 1.05 -37.84
C GLY A 12 21.76 -0.37 -37.29
N ALA A 13 22.46 -1.39 -37.80
CA ALA A 13 22.27 -2.78 -37.40
C ALA A 13 22.61 -3.00 -35.90
N SER A 14 23.71 -2.42 -35.43
CA SER A 14 24.11 -2.50 -34.02
C SER A 14 23.10 -1.82 -33.07
N ALA A 15 22.38 -0.79 -33.55
CA ALA A 15 21.33 -0.17 -32.76
C ALA A 15 20.10 -1.08 -32.59
N VAL A 16 19.78 -1.87 -33.62
CA VAL A 16 18.69 -2.86 -33.57
C VAL A 16 19.05 -4.04 -32.66
N GLU A 17 20.30 -4.54 -32.77
CA GLU A 17 20.82 -5.60 -31.89
C GLU A 17 20.79 -5.17 -30.41
N PHE A 18 21.20 -3.93 -30.13
CA PHE A 18 21.12 -3.38 -28.78
C PHE A 18 19.67 -3.26 -28.30
N ALA A 19 18.75 -2.78 -29.14
CA ALA A 19 17.34 -2.65 -28.77
C ALA A 19 16.69 -3.99 -28.41
N LEU A 20 17.04 -5.07 -29.14
CA LEU A 20 16.54 -6.43 -28.87
C LEU A 20 16.92 -6.94 -27.47
N VAL A 21 18.07 -6.52 -26.93
CA VAL A 21 18.53 -6.91 -25.58
C VAL A 21 18.10 -5.89 -24.53
N ALA A 22 18.18 -4.60 -24.84
CA ALA A 22 17.90 -3.52 -23.91
C ALA A 22 16.43 -3.50 -23.47
N VAL A 23 15.48 -3.75 -24.38
CA VAL A 23 14.04 -3.75 -24.05
C VAL A 23 13.68 -4.81 -22.99
N PRO A 24 13.97 -6.11 -23.16
CA PRO A 24 13.66 -7.11 -22.13
C PRO A 24 14.46 -6.88 -20.84
N LEU A 25 15.71 -6.41 -20.94
CA LEU A 25 16.51 -6.06 -19.76
C LEU A 25 15.86 -4.93 -18.93
N LEU A 26 15.40 -3.86 -19.59
CA LEU A 26 14.70 -2.76 -18.93
C LEU A 26 13.35 -3.21 -18.35
N MET A 27 12.61 -4.07 -19.05
CA MET A 27 11.38 -4.67 -18.50
C MET A 27 11.65 -5.44 -17.21
N LEU A 28 12.72 -6.24 -17.15
CA LEU A 28 13.09 -6.97 -15.94
C LEU A 28 13.52 -6.03 -14.80
N ILE A 29 14.30 -5.00 -15.09
CA ILE A 29 14.73 -4.02 -14.07
C ILE A 29 13.53 -3.27 -13.51
N PHE A 30 12.69 -2.68 -14.36
CA PHE A 30 11.51 -1.94 -13.88
C PHE A 30 10.49 -2.86 -13.22
N GLY A 31 10.26 -4.06 -13.76
CA GLY A 31 9.35 -5.04 -13.17
C GLY A 31 9.79 -5.48 -11.77
N THR A 32 11.08 -5.73 -11.56
CA THR A 32 11.60 -6.10 -10.23
C THR A 32 11.54 -4.94 -9.23
N ILE A 33 11.83 -3.71 -9.66
CA ILE A 33 11.69 -2.51 -8.83
C ILE A 33 10.22 -2.31 -8.41
N GLU A 34 9.28 -2.39 -9.36
CA GLU A 34 7.86 -2.22 -9.08
C GLU A 34 7.31 -3.31 -8.16
N TYR A 35 7.74 -4.56 -8.37
CA TYR A 35 7.37 -5.65 -7.47
C TYR A 35 7.91 -5.44 -6.05
N GLY A 36 9.15 -4.96 -5.92
CA GLY A 36 9.74 -4.60 -4.63
C GLY A 36 8.93 -3.50 -3.92
N ARG A 37 8.56 -2.44 -4.65
CA ARG A 37 7.71 -1.36 -4.14
C ARG A 37 6.33 -1.86 -3.71
N LEU A 38 5.69 -2.71 -4.51
CA LEU A 38 4.40 -3.31 -4.19
C LEU A 38 4.45 -4.09 -2.86
N MET A 39 5.48 -4.92 -2.68
CA MET A 39 5.64 -5.70 -1.46
C MET A 39 5.98 -4.82 -0.25
N TRP A 40 6.82 -3.78 -0.43
CA TRP A 40 7.08 -2.77 0.59
C TRP A 40 5.78 -2.09 1.05
N THR A 41 4.96 -1.61 0.12
CA THR A 41 3.69 -0.96 0.43
C THR A 41 2.75 -1.93 1.16
N ARG A 42 2.65 -3.19 0.73
CA ARG A 42 1.85 -4.21 1.45
C ARG A 42 2.27 -4.36 2.91
N GLN A 43 3.58 -4.48 3.16
CA GLN A 43 4.09 -4.59 4.53
C GLN A 43 3.81 -3.33 5.35
N ALA A 44 4.05 -2.15 4.77
CA ALA A 44 3.77 -0.87 5.41
C ALA A 44 2.30 -0.72 5.82
N LEU A 45 1.36 -1.11 4.95
CA LEU A 45 -0.08 -1.11 5.25
C LEU A 45 -0.43 -2.11 6.36
N GLN A 46 0.20 -3.28 6.39
CA GLN A 46 0.00 -4.27 7.45
C GLN A 46 0.46 -3.75 8.81
N GLU A 47 1.68 -3.23 8.89
CA GLU A 47 2.23 -2.67 10.12
C GLU A 47 1.43 -1.46 10.62
N SER A 48 1.00 -0.58 9.70
CA SER A 48 0.17 0.59 10.04
C SER A 48 -1.21 0.19 10.56
N ALA A 49 -1.83 -0.84 9.99
CA ALA A 49 -3.10 -1.38 10.48
C ALA A 49 -2.95 -2.01 11.88
N ILE A 50 -1.88 -2.78 12.11
CA ILE A 50 -1.58 -3.40 13.42
C ILE A 50 -1.36 -2.31 14.48
N ALA A 51 -0.53 -1.31 14.18
CA ALA A 51 -0.26 -0.21 15.08
C ALA A 51 -1.53 0.59 15.39
N GLY A 52 -2.35 0.89 14.38
CA GLY A 52 -3.64 1.56 14.54
C GLY A 52 -4.62 0.78 15.41
N ALA A 53 -4.82 -0.51 15.12
CA ALA A 53 -5.73 -1.36 15.88
C ALA A 53 -5.32 -1.44 17.35
N ARG A 54 -4.02 -1.59 17.62
CA ARG A 54 -3.46 -1.57 18.97
C ARG A 54 -3.67 -0.22 19.66
N CYS A 55 -3.41 0.88 18.96
CA CYS A 55 -3.54 2.25 19.50
C CYS A 55 -4.96 2.57 19.96
N VAL A 56 -5.94 2.17 19.16
CA VAL A 56 -7.38 2.33 19.46
C VAL A 56 -7.82 1.37 20.57
N ALA A 57 -7.45 0.09 20.47
CA ALA A 57 -7.84 -0.92 21.45
C ALA A 57 -7.29 -0.66 22.86
N LEU A 58 -6.09 -0.07 22.96
CA LEU A 58 -5.49 0.32 24.23
C LEU A 58 -5.94 1.70 24.74
N ARG A 59 -6.81 2.41 24.01
CA ARG A 59 -7.21 3.80 24.32
C ARG A 59 -5.98 4.68 24.57
N SER A 60 -4.97 4.55 23.71
CA SER A 60 -3.74 5.32 23.88
C SER A 60 -3.98 6.80 23.54
N LEU A 61 -3.27 7.70 24.22
CA LEU A 61 -3.41 9.17 24.07
C LEU A 61 -3.28 9.65 22.61
N SER A 62 -2.62 8.89 21.75
CA SER A 62 -2.47 9.21 20.31
C SER A 62 -3.69 8.90 19.45
N CYS A 63 -4.65 8.11 19.96
CA CYS A 63 -5.87 7.68 19.26
C CYS A 63 -7.16 8.02 20.02
N THR A 64 -7.07 8.82 21.08
CA THR A 64 -8.20 9.18 21.94
C THR A 64 -8.30 10.69 22.12
N LEU A 65 -9.53 11.18 22.29
CA LEU A 65 -9.81 12.54 22.73
C LEU A 65 -10.60 12.45 24.05
N ASP A 66 -10.21 13.20 25.07
CA ASP A 66 -10.83 13.19 26.40
C ASP A 66 -10.92 11.79 27.08
N GLY A 67 -10.01 10.88 26.70
CA GLY A 67 -9.97 9.50 27.20
C GLY A 67 -10.88 8.52 26.47
N ASP A 68 -11.67 9.01 25.51
CA ASP A 68 -12.56 8.21 24.68
C ASP A 68 -12.02 8.02 23.26
N PHE A 69 -12.56 7.03 22.57
CA PHE A 69 -12.20 6.72 21.19
C PHE A 69 -12.60 7.90 20.31
N ASP A 70 -11.63 8.40 19.55
CA ASP A 70 -11.84 9.45 18.57
C ASP A 70 -11.31 9.00 17.20
N LEU A 71 -12.19 8.99 16.21
CA LEU A 71 -11.88 8.53 14.87
C LEU A 71 -10.86 9.45 14.18
N ALA A 72 -10.91 10.76 14.43
CA ALA A 72 -9.99 11.71 13.82
C ALA A 72 -8.55 11.51 14.33
N SER A 73 -8.39 11.37 15.64
CA SER A 73 -7.11 11.05 16.31
C SER A 73 -6.56 9.71 15.84
N ALA A 74 -7.40 8.67 15.80
CA ALA A 74 -7.01 7.35 15.32
C ALA A 74 -6.51 7.37 13.86
N ARG A 75 -7.22 8.05 12.95
CA ARG A 75 -6.78 8.21 11.56
C ARG A 75 -5.49 9.01 11.46
N ALA A 76 -5.35 10.10 12.22
CA ALA A 76 -4.12 10.90 12.23
C ALA A 76 -2.90 10.06 12.63
N PHE A 77 -3.03 9.23 13.67
CA PHE A 77 -1.97 8.30 14.10
C PHE A 77 -1.63 7.26 13.03
N ILE A 78 -2.64 6.65 12.40
CA ILE A 78 -2.44 5.66 11.32
C ILE A 78 -1.75 6.31 10.12
N ARG A 79 -2.18 7.52 9.72
CA ARG A 79 -1.54 8.29 8.65
C ARG A 79 -0.09 8.62 8.98
N GLN A 80 0.20 9.07 10.20
CA GLN A 80 1.57 9.37 10.61
C GLN A 80 2.46 8.12 10.61
N THR A 81 1.91 6.98 11.06
CA THR A 81 2.61 5.70 11.01
C THR A 81 2.93 5.29 9.57
N ALA A 82 1.93 5.34 8.68
CA ALA A 82 2.11 5.02 7.26
C ALA A 82 3.10 5.97 6.57
N GLN A 83 3.08 7.26 6.91
CA GLN A 83 4.04 8.25 6.41
C GLN A 83 5.48 7.91 6.83
N GLY A 84 5.69 7.35 8.02
CA GLY A 84 6.99 6.82 8.45
C GLY A 84 7.52 5.69 7.55
N TRP A 85 6.62 4.97 6.89
CA TRP A 85 6.93 3.95 5.88
C TRP A 85 6.97 4.48 4.44
N LEU A 86 6.90 5.80 4.26
CA LEU A 86 6.83 6.48 2.96
C LEU A 86 5.56 6.14 2.16
N VAL A 87 4.46 5.83 2.85
CA VAL A 87 3.14 5.61 2.25
C VAL A 87 2.20 6.73 2.67
N ALA A 88 1.68 7.47 1.69
CA ALA A 88 0.68 8.49 1.93
C ALA A 88 -0.71 7.86 1.89
N LEU A 89 -1.49 8.07 2.95
CA LEU A 89 -2.87 7.62 3.07
C LEU A 89 -3.79 8.84 3.21
N ASP A 90 -4.96 8.75 2.60
CA ASP A 90 -6.08 9.65 2.87
C ASP A 90 -6.98 9.10 3.99
N ASP A 91 -7.83 9.93 4.58
CA ASP A 91 -8.80 9.48 5.56
C ASP A 91 -9.83 8.51 4.96
N THR A 92 -10.09 8.57 3.63
CA THR A 92 -10.94 7.60 2.92
C THR A 92 -10.32 6.21 2.82
N ASP A 93 -9.00 6.11 2.88
CA ASP A 93 -8.28 4.83 2.81
C ASP A 93 -8.42 4.04 4.12
N ILE A 94 -8.81 4.70 5.22
CA ILE A 94 -8.75 4.17 6.58
C ILE A 94 -10.15 3.99 7.15
N THR A 95 -10.48 2.74 7.44
CA THR A 95 -11.69 2.33 8.15
C THR A 95 -11.32 1.75 9.52
N VAL A 96 -11.88 2.34 10.57
CA VAL A 96 -11.70 1.88 11.96
C VAL A 96 -13.07 1.46 12.47
N SER A 97 -13.15 0.25 12.99
CA SER A 97 -14.38 -0.31 13.57
C SER A 97 -14.09 -0.76 14.99
N ASP A 98 -14.82 -0.18 15.94
CA ASP A 98 -14.78 -0.56 17.35
C ASP A 98 -15.78 -1.69 17.60
N ASN A 99 -15.39 -2.64 18.47
CA ASN A 99 -16.18 -3.79 18.87
C ASN A 99 -16.77 -4.65 17.72
N VAL A 100 -15.88 -5.24 16.92
CA VAL A 100 -16.21 -6.18 15.86
C VAL A 100 -15.80 -7.60 16.20
N THR A 101 -16.40 -8.56 15.49
CA THR A 101 -16.00 -9.97 15.55
C THR A 101 -14.76 -10.21 14.69
N CYS A 102 -13.68 -10.70 15.29
CA CYS A 102 -12.47 -11.14 14.59
C CYS A 102 -12.22 -12.61 14.87
N GLY A 103 -12.05 -13.42 13.81
CA GLY A 103 -11.81 -14.87 13.97
C GLY A 103 -12.93 -15.62 14.69
N GLY A 104 -14.16 -15.10 14.66
CA GLY A 104 -15.32 -15.68 15.36
C GLY A 104 -15.47 -15.26 16.83
N VAL A 105 -14.66 -14.32 17.32
CA VAL A 105 -14.73 -13.80 18.69
C VAL A 105 -15.01 -12.30 18.68
N ASP A 106 -16.00 -11.87 19.47
CA ASP A 106 -16.37 -10.45 19.64
C ASP A 106 -15.40 -9.69 20.54
N GLY A 107 -15.56 -8.36 20.62
CA GLY A 107 -14.73 -7.54 21.50
C GLY A 107 -13.38 -7.17 20.91
N PHE A 108 -13.27 -7.08 19.57
CA PHE A 108 -12.03 -6.63 18.91
C PHE A 108 -12.21 -5.26 18.28
N VAL A 109 -11.11 -4.53 18.16
CA VAL A 109 -11.00 -3.40 17.25
C VAL A 109 -10.43 -3.90 15.93
N ASN A 110 -11.05 -3.52 14.82
CA ASN A 110 -10.51 -3.77 13.48
C ASN A 110 -10.12 -2.45 12.82
N VAL A 111 -8.91 -2.41 12.27
CA VAL A 111 -8.46 -1.35 11.38
C VAL A 111 -8.22 -1.97 10.02
N ARG A 112 -8.91 -1.45 9.01
CA ARG A 112 -8.74 -1.83 7.62
C ARG A 112 -8.27 -0.62 6.82
N ILE A 113 -7.19 -0.83 6.07
CA ILE A 113 -6.59 0.16 5.18
C ILE A 113 -6.72 -0.36 3.75
N ALA A 114 -7.31 0.45 2.88
CA ALA A 114 -7.45 0.17 1.45
C ALA A 114 -6.74 1.28 0.67
N HIS A 115 -5.70 0.93 -0.08
CA HIS A 115 -4.86 1.87 -0.79
C HIS A 115 -4.69 1.44 -2.24
N GLU A 116 -4.84 2.37 -3.17
CA GLU A 116 -4.64 2.12 -4.59
C GLU A 116 -3.16 2.29 -4.94
N PHE A 117 -2.50 1.18 -5.29
CA PHE A 117 -1.10 1.24 -5.72
C PHE A 117 -1.02 1.70 -7.17
N LEU A 118 -0.51 2.91 -7.37
CA LEU A 118 -0.24 3.47 -8.69
C LEU A 118 1.20 3.19 -9.12
N THR A 119 1.36 2.64 -10.32
CA THR A 119 2.68 2.42 -10.93
C THR A 119 3.07 3.60 -11.81
N PRO A 120 4.30 4.13 -11.69
CA PRO A 120 4.82 5.15 -12.59
C PRO A 120 5.28 4.56 -13.94
N VAL A 121 5.29 3.23 -14.10
CA VAL A 121 5.70 2.59 -15.36
C VAL A 121 4.55 2.70 -16.37
N PRO A 122 4.82 3.17 -17.60
CA PRO A 122 3.77 3.29 -18.62
C PRO A 122 3.03 1.97 -18.84
N ALA A 123 1.69 2.03 -18.88
CA ALA A 123 0.84 0.84 -19.05
C ALA A 123 1.21 0.00 -20.29
N ALA A 124 1.73 0.65 -21.34
CA ALA A 124 2.21 0.01 -22.57
C ALA A 124 3.37 -0.98 -22.36
N LEU A 125 4.14 -0.87 -21.27
CA LEU A 125 5.29 -1.73 -20.96
C LEU A 125 4.94 -2.95 -20.10
N VAL A 126 3.82 -2.91 -19.36
CA VAL A 126 3.55 -3.89 -18.30
C VAL A 126 2.23 -4.63 -18.49
N GLY A 127 1.29 -4.13 -19.31
CA GLY A 127 0.02 -4.82 -19.63
C GLY A 127 -0.89 -5.14 -18.43
N LEU A 128 -0.48 -4.80 -17.21
CA LEU A 128 -1.05 -5.22 -15.93
C LEU A 128 -1.16 -4.05 -14.92
N ALA A 129 -1.15 -2.82 -15.41
CA ALA A 129 -0.87 -1.62 -14.63
C ALA A 129 -2.08 -0.68 -14.46
N GLU A 130 -3.29 -1.22 -14.31
CA GLU A 130 -4.40 -0.46 -13.73
C GLU A 130 -4.52 -0.82 -12.25
N GLY A 131 -4.71 0.22 -11.41
CA GLY A 131 -4.45 0.23 -9.97
C GLY A 131 -4.76 -1.08 -9.25
N THR A 132 -3.72 -1.72 -8.71
CA THR A 132 -3.93 -2.88 -7.84
C THR A 132 -4.39 -2.36 -6.48
N ALA A 133 -5.66 -2.57 -6.16
CA ALA A 133 -6.19 -2.28 -4.83
C ALA A 133 -5.46 -3.17 -3.80
N LEU A 134 -4.67 -2.53 -2.94
CA LEU A 134 -4.05 -3.17 -1.79
C LEU A 134 -4.98 -3.00 -0.60
N SER A 135 -5.31 -4.10 0.06
CA SER A 135 -6.07 -4.03 1.31
C SER A 135 -5.38 -4.85 2.38
N SER A 136 -5.29 -4.24 3.56
CA SER A 136 -4.76 -4.81 4.79
C SER A 136 -5.79 -4.62 5.90
N SER A 137 -5.86 -5.57 6.81
CA SER A 137 -6.66 -5.42 8.02
C SER A 137 -5.98 -6.08 9.21
N ALA A 138 -6.07 -5.45 10.37
CA ALA A 138 -5.57 -5.97 11.63
C ALA A 138 -6.66 -5.92 12.70
N CYS A 139 -6.68 -6.95 13.55
CA CYS A 139 -7.57 -7.03 14.71
C CYS A 139 -6.76 -6.98 15.99
N PHE A 140 -7.26 -6.27 17.00
CA PHE A 140 -6.66 -6.23 18.33
C PHE A 140 -7.74 -6.34 19.42
N PRO A 141 -7.55 -7.12 20.50
CA PRO A 141 -8.54 -7.24 21.58
C PRO A 141 -8.82 -5.89 22.23
N ASN A 142 -10.09 -5.52 22.32
CA ASN A 142 -10.51 -4.24 22.85
C ASN A 142 -10.38 -4.24 24.39
N GLN A 143 -9.58 -3.31 24.92
CA GLN A 143 -9.38 -3.16 26.36
C GLN A 143 -10.37 -2.16 26.97
N SER A 144 -11.20 -1.49 26.15
CA SER A 144 -12.36 -0.77 26.69
C SER A 144 -13.37 -1.79 27.18
N ALA A 145 -13.42 -1.94 28.49
CA ALA A 145 -14.12 -3.00 29.20
C ALA A 145 -15.57 -3.22 28.71
N PRO A 146 -16.11 -4.45 28.79
CA PRO A 146 -17.54 -4.60 28.95
C PRO A 146 -17.90 -4.09 30.35
N ALA A 147 -18.59 -2.96 30.42
CA ALA A 147 -19.40 -2.65 31.59
C ALA A 147 -20.54 -3.67 31.66
N GLY A 148 -20.31 -4.82 32.29
CA GLY A 148 -21.35 -5.80 32.62
C GLY A 148 -21.06 -7.22 32.14
N GLY A 149 -20.72 -8.08 33.10
CA GLY A 149 -20.67 -9.52 32.95
C GLY A 149 -20.48 -10.17 34.31
N ALA A 150 -21.60 -10.26 35.04
CA ALA A 150 -21.92 -11.06 36.25
C ALA A 150 -20.78 -11.57 37.14
#